data_AF-A0A455UHW4-F1
#
_entry.id   AF-A0A455UHW4-F1
#
_cell.length_a   1.000
_cell.length_b   1.000
_cell.length_c   1.000
_cell.angle_alpha   90.00
_cell.angle_beta   90.00
_cell.angle_gamma   90.00
#
_symmetry.space_group_name_H-M   'P 1'
#
loop_
_entity.id
_entity.type
_entity.pdbx_description
1 polymer ?
#
loop_
_entity_poly.entity_id
_entity_poly.type
_entity_poly.pdbx_seq_one_letter_code
_entity_poly.pdbx_strand_id
1 'polypeptide(L)'
;MIDVWVLGQRDNIDFSDADKQQLQTALREHYVSDYHVSWRDALRDTQLVPLPDIHQAIVVADALVGAQRPLDRLLAAVERNTSLYPELPGDDEQARKALQQSQRYQLALAIEQPFTPINQLSQERNDNPSSLEEIKAAVTALRDYLLEIEESSDAGRAAFINVRDRLALRGNDPIFNLQRIADNTPQPVGNMLHDLADQSWHLMMASATRHLEHLWLDDVVAPYQERLAGRYPLAPGASREVALNDFEDFSRPAVHWTLFMKRA
;
A
#
# COMPACT_ATOMS: atom_id res chain seq x y z
N MET A 1 -4.92 -34.98 -30.63
CA MET A 1 -5.78 -34.84 -31.82
C MET A 1 -5.23 -33.62 -32.56
N ILE A 2 -4.63 -33.81 -33.74
CA ILE A 2 -3.89 -32.75 -34.45
C ILE A 2 -4.91 -31.89 -35.18
N ASP A 3 -4.84 -30.58 -34.97
CA ASP A 3 -5.74 -29.60 -35.58
C ASP A 3 -5.56 -29.55 -37.10
N VAL A 4 -6.51 -30.15 -37.79
CA VAL A 4 -6.54 -30.36 -39.25
C VAL A 4 -6.67 -29.04 -40.03
N TRP A 5 -7.04 -27.95 -39.37
CA TRP A 5 -7.22 -26.62 -39.98
C TRP A 5 -5.90 -25.89 -40.29
N VAL A 6 -4.80 -26.23 -39.62
CA VAL A 6 -3.47 -25.61 -39.82
C VAL A 6 -2.77 -26.13 -41.10
N LEU A 7 -3.26 -27.23 -41.68
CA LEU A 7 -2.58 -27.92 -42.78
C LEU A 7 -2.96 -27.44 -44.20
N GLY A 8 -3.76 -26.38 -44.34
CA GLY A 8 -3.95 -25.70 -45.63
C GLY A 8 -4.47 -26.58 -46.77
N GLN A 9 -5.17 -27.69 -46.45
CA GLN A 9 -5.68 -28.63 -47.45
C GLN A 9 -7.20 -28.80 -47.33
N ARG A 10 -7.94 -27.85 -47.93
CA ARG A 10 -9.07 -28.08 -48.87
C ARG A 10 -9.95 -26.83 -48.97
N ASP A 11 -10.23 -26.41 -50.20
CA ASP A 11 -11.03 -25.23 -50.59
C ASP A 11 -12.53 -25.31 -50.24
N ASN A 12 -12.98 -26.25 -49.41
CA ASN A 12 -14.39 -26.31 -49.00
C ASN A 12 -14.55 -27.03 -47.64
N ILE A 13 -14.54 -26.26 -46.55
CA ILE A 13 -14.90 -26.72 -45.21
C ILE A 13 -16.35 -26.26 -44.98
N ASP A 14 -17.30 -27.15 -45.20
CA ASP A 14 -18.73 -26.87 -44.95
C ASP A 14 -19.02 -27.11 -43.47
N PHE A 15 -18.76 -26.10 -42.63
CA PHE A 15 -19.03 -26.17 -41.20
C PHE A 15 -20.53 -26.33 -40.96
N SER A 16 -20.92 -27.37 -40.20
CA SER A 16 -22.30 -27.50 -39.75
C SER A 16 -22.68 -26.33 -38.84
N ASP A 17 -23.98 -26.07 -38.67
CA ASP A 17 -24.44 -25.04 -37.74
C ASP A 17 -24.01 -25.32 -36.30
N ALA A 18 -23.88 -26.60 -35.93
CA ALA A 18 -23.33 -27.02 -34.64
C ALA A 18 -21.84 -26.67 -34.50
N ASP A 19 -21.03 -26.91 -35.54
CA ASP A 19 -19.59 -26.57 -35.52
C ASP A 19 -19.38 -25.04 -35.43
N LYS A 20 -20.20 -24.26 -36.16
CA LYS A 20 -20.17 -22.79 -36.08
C LYS A 20 -20.52 -22.30 -34.68
N GLN A 21 -21.54 -22.88 -34.03
CA GLN A 21 -21.91 -22.53 -32.66
C GLN A 21 -20.80 -22.88 -31.65
N GLN A 22 -20.15 -24.03 -31.82
CA GLN A 22 -19.03 -24.45 -30.97
C GLN A 22 -17.83 -23.50 -31.13
N LEU A 23 -17.45 -23.17 -32.38
CA LEU A 23 -16.39 -22.21 -32.67
C LEU A 23 -16.70 -20.81 -32.12
N GLN A 24 -17.93 -20.31 -32.30
CA GLN A 24 -18.34 -19.03 -31.72
C GLN A 24 -18.27 -19.04 -30.19
N THR A 25 -18.53 -20.17 -29.55
CA THR A 25 -18.45 -20.28 -28.09
C THR A 25 -17.00 -20.29 -27.62
N ALA A 26 -16.14 -21.10 -28.25
CA ALA A 26 -14.71 -21.13 -27.94
C ALA A 26 -14.03 -19.77 -28.19
N LEU A 27 -14.35 -19.09 -29.31
CA LEU A 27 -13.81 -17.76 -29.62
C LEU A 27 -14.19 -16.73 -28.55
N ARG A 28 -15.44 -16.79 -28.08
CA ARG A 28 -15.95 -15.89 -27.05
C ARG A 28 -15.28 -16.13 -25.70
N GLU A 29 -15.14 -17.39 -25.29
CA GLU A 29 -14.43 -17.75 -24.06
C GLU A 29 -12.98 -17.28 -24.09
N HIS A 30 -12.29 -17.48 -25.23
CA HIS A 30 -10.93 -17.01 -25.40
C HIS A 30 -10.84 -15.48 -25.35
N TYR A 31 -11.74 -14.77 -26.04
CA TYR A 31 -11.80 -13.30 -26.00
C TYR A 31 -12.01 -12.76 -24.58
N VAL A 32 -12.95 -13.34 -23.82
CA VAL A 32 -13.21 -12.94 -22.42
C VAL A 32 -11.98 -13.20 -21.55
N SER A 33 -11.33 -14.35 -21.72
CA SER A 33 -10.11 -14.70 -20.99
C SER A 33 -8.98 -13.70 -21.26
N ASP A 34 -8.68 -13.43 -22.54
CA ASP A 34 -7.65 -12.48 -22.94
C ASP A 34 -7.96 -11.05 -22.46
N TYR A 35 -9.24 -10.68 -22.49
CA TYR A 35 -9.70 -9.40 -21.96
C TYR A 35 -9.37 -9.27 -20.46
N HIS A 36 -9.68 -10.29 -19.66
CA HIS A 36 -9.35 -10.29 -18.23
C HIS A 36 -7.85 -10.23 -17.97
N VAL A 37 -7.06 -11.03 -18.69
CA VAL A 37 -5.59 -11.04 -18.53
C VAL A 37 -5.01 -9.67 -18.85
N SER A 38 -5.41 -9.07 -19.97
CA SER A 38 -4.92 -7.77 -20.43
C SER A 38 -5.19 -6.66 -19.40
N TRP A 39 -6.41 -6.60 -18.87
CA TRP A 39 -6.76 -5.59 -17.85
C TRP A 39 -6.14 -5.86 -16.49
N ARG A 40 -6.06 -7.12 -16.06
CA ARG A 40 -5.39 -7.46 -14.81
C ARG A 40 -3.91 -7.13 -14.85
N ASP A 41 -3.24 -7.39 -15.97
CA ASP A 41 -1.82 -7.06 -16.13
C ASP A 41 -1.60 -5.54 -16.15
N ALA A 42 -2.43 -4.78 -16.89
CA ALA A 42 -2.38 -3.32 -16.87
C ALA A 42 -2.60 -2.74 -15.45
N LEU A 43 -3.53 -3.33 -14.69
CA LEU A 43 -3.79 -2.92 -13.31
C LEU A 43 -2.65 -3.30 -12.34
N ARG A 44 -2.07 -4.49 -12.48
CA ARG A 44 -0.93 -4.95 -11.68
C ARG A 44 0.31 -4.08 -11.86
N ASP A 45 0.52 -3.58 -13.07
CA ASP A 45 1.67 -2.74 -13.40
C ASP A 45 1.47 -1.28 -12.91
N THR A 46 0.27 -0.95 -12.40
CA THR A 46 0.03 0.31 -11.69
C THR A 46 0.41 0.12 -10.23
N GLN A 47 1.48 0.79 -9.79
CA GLN A 47 2.04 0.63 -8.45
C GLN A 47 2.26 1.99 -7.77
N LEU A 48 2.41 1.97 -6.45
CA LEU A 48 2.83 3.16 -5.71
C LEU A 48 4.28 3.50 -6.05
N VAL A 49 4.59 4.79 -6.12
CA VAL A 49 5.97 5.25 -6.25
C VAL A 49 6.75 4.96 -4.94
N PRO A 50 8.06 4.71 -5.00
CA PRO A 50 8.88 4.52 -3.79
C PRO A 50 8.88 5.74 -2.87
N LEU A 51 8.93 5.50 -1.56
CA LEU A 51 8.98 6.53 -0.52
C LEU A 51 10.36 6.54 0.16
N PRO A 52 11.33 7.36 -0.31
CA PRO A 52 12.69 7.40 0.25
C PRO A 52 12.76 8.08 1.63
N ASP A 53 11.82 8.96 1.95
CA ASP A 53 11.76 9.72 3.19
C ASP A 53 10.32 10.10 3.56
N ILE A 54 10.13 10.59 4.80
CA ILE A 54 8.81 10.95 5.35
C ILE A 54 8.18 12.09 4.52
N HIS A 55 8.97 13.06 4.07
CA HIS A 55 8.49 14.15 3.24
C HIS A 55 7.87 13.63 1.93
N GLN A 56 8.53 12.71 1.21
CA GLN A 56 7.98 12.12 0.00
C GLN A 56 6.72 11.28 0.28
N ALA A 57 6.64 10.60 1.44
CA ALA A 57 5.42 9.91 1.85
C ALA A 57 4.23 10.88 2.02
N ILE A 58 4.46 12.05 2.63
CA ILE A 58 3.45 13.12 2.74
C ILE A 58 3.03 13.60 1.35
N VAL A 59 3.98 13.91 0.46
CA VAL A 59 3.70 14.37 -0.90
C VAL A 59 2.86 13.37 -1.69
N VAL A 60 3.17 12.08 -1.59
CA VAL A 60 2.43 11.02 -2.28
C VAL A 60 1.03 10.86 -1.69
N ALA A 61 0.91 10.83 -0.37
CA ALA A 61 -0.40 10.78 0.29
C ALA A 61 -1.28 11.97 -0.09
N ASP A 62 -0.70 13.19 -0.15
CA ASP A 62 -1.36 14.40 -0.65
C ASP A 62 -1.80 14.27 -2.10
N ALA A 63 -0.93 13.76 -2.97
CA ALA A 63 -1.26 13.59 -4.38
C ALA A 63 -2.45 12.63 -4.60
N LEU A 64 -2.57 11.60 -3.77
CA LEU A 64 -3.67 10.62 -3.84
C LEU A 64 -5.03 11.22 -3.46
N VAL A 65 -5.06 12.15 -2.49
CA VAL A 65 -6.31 12.77 -2.00
C VAL A 65 -6.54 14.19 -2.53
N GLY A 66 -5.55 14.77 -3.20
CA GLY A 66 -5.55 16.17 -3.63
C GLY A 66 -6.34 16.42 -4.91
N ALA A 67 -6.25 17.67 -5.40
CA ALA A 67 -7.04 18.18 -6.51
C ALA A 67 -6.83 17.43 -7.85
N GLN A 68 -5.68 16.75 -8.01
CA GLN A 68 -5.42 15.95 -9.21
C GLN A 68 -6.27 14.68 -9.26
N ARG A 69 -6.79 14.17 -8.14
CA ARG A 69 -7.71 13.01 -8.13
C ARG A 69 -7.24 11.81 -8.98
N PRO A 70 -5.95 11.39 -8.89
CA PRO A 70 -5.43 10.32 -9.75
C PRO A 70 -6.15 8.99 -9.52
N LEU A 71 -6.50 8.67 -8.27
CA LEU A 71 -7.23 7.46 -7.93
C LEU A 71 -8.64 7.46 -8.51
N ASP A 72 -9.35 8.59 -8.46
CA ASP A 72 -10.67 8.72 -9.09
C ASP A 72 -10.60 8.50 -10.60
N ARG A 73 -9.58 9.05 -11.27
CA ARG A 73 -9.40 8.88 -12.72
C ARG A 73 -9.10 7.43 -13.09
N LEU A 74 -8.27 6.76 -12.29
CA LEU A 74 -7.95 5.34 -12.47
C LEU A 74 -9.24 4.51 -12.35
N LEU A 75 -10.00 4.68 -11.27
CA LEU A 75 -11.25 3.94 -11.06
C LEU A 75 -12.29 4.23 -12.15
N ALA A 76 -12.44 5.49 -12.56
CA ALA A 76 -13.35 5.86 -13.65
C ALA A 76 -12.92 5.26 -15.00
N ALA A 77 -11.60 5.12 -15.25
CA ALA A 77 -11.09 4.46 -16.45
C ALA A 77 -11.34 2.95 -16.41
N VAL A 78 -11.16 2.31 -15.25
CA VAL A 78 -11.48 0.88 -15.08
C VAL A 78 -12.97 0.65 -15.26
N GLU A 79 -13.81 1.43 -14.59
CA GLU A 79 -15.27 1.34 -14.68
C GLU A 79 -15.74 1.54 -16.13
N ARG A 80 -15.28 2.59 -16.83
CA ARG A 80 -15.66 2.85 -18.22
C ARG A 80 -15.35 1.70 -19.17
N ASN A 81 -14.28 0.95 -18.92
CA ASN A 81 -13.87 -0.12 -19.82
C ASN A 81 -14.41 -1.48 -19.40
N THR A 82 -14.64 -1.70 -18.10
CA THR A 82 -15.02 -3.01 -17.57
C THR A 82 -16.49 -3.10 -17.18
N SER A 83 -17.21 -1.98 -17.08
CA SER A 83 -18.67 -1.89 -16.92
C SER A 83 -19.29 -1.64 -18.30
N LEU A 84 -19.69 -2.72 -18.98
CA LEU A 84 -20.07 -2.72 -20.39
C LEU A 84 -21.59 -2.61 -20.62
N TYR A 85 -22.42 -2.93 -19.62
CA TYR A 85 -23.87 -2.74 -19.67
C TYR A 85 -24.41 -1.84 -18.56
N PRO A 86 -25.38 -0.96 -18.88
CA PRO A 86 -26.11 -0.22 -17.87
C PRO A 86 -27.00 -1.16 -17.04
N GLU A 87 -27.31 -0.72 -15.82
CA GLU A 87 -28.23 -1.43 -14.92
C GLU A 87 -29.56 -1.75 -15.62
N LEU A 88 -30.03 -2.98 -15.41
CA LEU A 88 -31.25 -3.48 -16.02
C LEU A 88 -32.48 -2.67 -15.54
N PRO A 89 -33.35 -2.18 -16.45
CA PRO A 89 -34.50 -1.35 -16.09
C PRO A 89 -35.36 -1.97 -15.00
N GLY A 90 -35.57 -1.25 -13.89
CA GLY A 90 -36.37 -1.63 -12.70
C GLY A 90 -37.68 -2.34 -13.00
N ASP A 91 -38.41 -1.77 -13.96
CA ASP A 91 -39.86 -1.85 -14.00
C ASP A 91 -40.42 -2.82 -15.06
N ASP A 92 -39.55 -3.51 -15.82
CA ASP A 92 -39.97 -4.45 -16.86
C ASP A 92 -39.25 -5.81 -16.73
N GLU A 93 -39.90 -6.75 -16.05
CA GLU A 93 -39.40 -8.10 -15.81
C GLU A 93 -39.23 -8.92 -17.11
N GLN A 94 -40.04 -8.66 -18.15
CA GLN A 94 -39.94 -9.37 -19.42
C GLN A 94 -38.75 -8.87 -20.23
N ALA A 95 -38.56 -7.56 -20.31
CA ALA A 95 -37.38 -6.96 -20.94
C ALA A 95 -36.08 -7.41 -20.25
N ARG A 96 -36.08 -7.51 -18.91
CA ARG A 96 -34.96 -8.05 -18.12
C ARG A 96 -34.59 -9.48 -18.51
N LYS A 97 -35.56 -10.39 -18.51
CA LYS A 97 -35.33 -11.80 -18.87
C LYS A 97 -34.85 -11.94 -20.31
N ALA A 98 -35.42 -11.17 -21.23
CA ALA A 98 -35.00 -11.17 -22.64
C ALA A 98 -33.55 -10.68 -22.81
N LEU A 99 -33.15 -9.62 -22.08
CA LEU A 99 -31.78 -9.12 -22.06
C LEU A 99 -30.79 -10.14 -21.49
N GLN A 100 -31.14 -10.77 -20.37
CA GLN A 100 -30.31 -11.81 -19.72
C GLN A 100 -30.08 -13.04 -20.61
N GLN A 101 -31.04 -13.37 -21.45
CA GLN A 101 -30.93 -14.46 -22.43
C GLN A 101 -30.13 -14.06 -23.67
N SER A 102 -29.88 -12.76 -23.89
CA SER A 102 -29.12 -12.31 -25.04
C SER A 102 -27.64 -12.71 -24.90
N GLN A 103 -27.09 -13.25 -25.98
CA GLN A 103 -25.71 -13.71 -26.02
C GLN A 103 -24.70 -12.58 -25.79
N ARG A 104 -25.05 -11.34 -26.20
CA ARG A 104 -24.21 -10.15 -25.97
C ARG A 104 -24.15 -9.76 -24.49
N TYR A 105 -25.28 -9.82 -23.79
CA TYR A 105 -25.33 -9.56 -22.35
C TYR A 105 -24.51 -10.58 -21.57
N GLN A 106 -24.61 -11.87 -21.90
CA GLN A 106 -23.83 -12.92 -21.24
C GLN A 106 -22.31 -12.70 -21.39
N LEU A 107 -21.86 -12.25 -22.57
CA LEU A 107 -20.44 -11.94 -22.79
C LEU A 107 -19.96 -10.77 -21.95
N ALA A 108 -20.74 -9.69 -21.92
CA ALA A 108 -20.38 -8.52 -21.15
C ALA A 108 -20.44 -8.79 -19.64
N LEU A 109 -21.43 -9.54 -19.17
CA LEU A 109 -21.49 -9.99 -17.78
C LEU A 109 -20.26 -10.83 -17.41
N ALA A 110 -19.83 -11.74 -18.31
CA ALA A 110 -18.62 -12.52 -18.09
C ALA A 110 -17.38 -11.63 -17.98
N ILE A 111 -17.29 -10.55 -18.77
CA ILE A 111 -16.23 -9.55 -18.69
C ILE A 111 -16.31 -8.74 -17.37
N GLU A 112 -17.50 -8.32 -16.96
CA GLU A 112 -17.74 -7.42 -15.82
C GLU A 112 -17.47 -8.08 -14.46
N GLN A 113 -17.89 -9.34 -14.28
CA GLN A 113 -17.95 -10.01 -12.97
C GLN A 113 -16.64 -9.93 -12.16
N PRO A 114 -15.45 -10.18 -12.73
CA PRO A 114 -14.20 -10.08 -11.99
C PRO A 114 -13.82 -8.65 -11.58
N PHE A 115 -14.34 -7.63 -12.26
CA PHE A 115 -14.07 -6.22 -11.98
C PHE A 115 -15.17 -5.55 -11.14
N THR A 116 -16.27 -6.25 -10.85
CA THR A 116 -17.34 -5.74 -10.00
C THR A 116 -16.82 -5.18 -8.66
N PRO A 117 -15.90 -5.85 -7.92
CA PRO A 117 -15.43 -5.32 -6.65
C PRO A 117 -14.72 -3.96 -6.77
N ILE A 118 -13.87 -3.79 -7.80
CA ILE A 118 -13.14 -2.53 -7.99
C ILE A 118 -14.05 -1.42 -8.52
N ASN A 119 -15.01 -1.75 -9.40
CA ASN A 119 -15.99 -0.79 -9.92
C ASN A 119 -16.92 -0.27 -8.82
N GLN A 120 -17.16 -1.04 -7.77
CA GLN A 120 -17.99 -0.64 -6.63
C GLN A 120 -17.27 0.32 -5.65
N LEU A 121 -15.97 0.57 -5.80
CA LEU A 121 -15.24 1.45 -4.87
C LEU A 121 -15.68 2.90 -4.95
N SER A 122 -16.05 3.38 -6.14
CA SER A 122 -16.54 4.74 -6.39
C SER A 122 -18.04 4.90 -6.15
N GLN A 123 -18.77 3.81 -5.94
CA GLN A 123 -20.23 3.83 -5.83
C GLN A 123 -20.66 4.09 -4.38
N GLU A 124 -21.58 5.03 -4.20
CA GLU A 124 -22.24 5.29 -2.92
C GLU A 124 -23.14 4.12 -2.56
N ARG A 125 -23.19 3.75 -1.27
CA ARG A 125 -23.93 2.57 -0.80
C ARG A 125 -25.11 3.01 0.06
N ASN A 126 -26.25 3.23 -0.61
CA ASN A 126 -27.49 3.75 -0.03
C ASN A 126 -27.30 5.14 0.61
N ASP A 127 -26.92 5.19 1.89
CA ASP A 127 -26.68 6.40 2.69
C ASP A 127 -25.25 6.49 3.25
N ASN A 128 -24.39 5.51 2.91
CA ASN A 128 -23.01 5.49 3.35
C ASN A 128 -22.07 6.05 2.27
N PRO A 129 -21.00 6.75 2.69
CA PRO A 129 -19.95 7.18 1.78
C PRO A 129 -19.38 6.00 1.01
N SER A 130 -18.86 6.29 -0.19
CA SER A 130 -18.21 5.28 -1.01
C SER A 130 -16.95 4.75 -0.32
N SER A 131 -16.53 3.52 -0.64
CA SER A 131 -15.26 2.99 -0.12
C SER A 131 -14.07 3.87 -0.53
N LEU A 132 -14.15 4.55 -1.68
CA LEU A 132 -13.17 5.55 -2.10
C LEU A 132 -13.06 6.73 -1.14
N GLU A 133 -14.17 7.20 -0.57
CA GLU A 133 -14.15 8.28 0.43
C GLU A 133 -13.54 7.81 1.75
N GLU A 134 -13.82 6.58 2.19
CA GLU A 134 -13.17 5.97 3.35
C GLU A 134 -11.65 5.85 3.14
N ILE A 135 -11.23 5.39 1.96
CA ILE A 135 -9.81 5.33 1.56
C ILE A 135 -9.18 6.72 1.63
N LYS A 136 -9.81 7.73 1.04
CA LYS A 136 -9.30 9.12 1.05
C LYS A 136 -9.19 9.69 2.45
N ALA A 137 -10.17 9.40 3.32
CA ALA A 137 -10.12 9.82 4.72
C ALA A 137 -8.95 9.16 5.46
N ALA A 138 -8.69 7.89 5.23
CA ALA A 138 -7.58 7.18 5.86
C ALA A 138 -6.21 7.62 5.35
N VAL A 139 -6.06 7.84 4.03
CA VAL A 139 -4.84 8.41 3.45
C VAL A 139 -4.58 9.82 3.98
N THR A 140 -5.64 10.63 4.12
CA THR A 140 -5.57 11.97 4.74
C THR A 140 -5.10 11.89 6.20
N ALA A 141 -5.68 10.98 6.99
CA ALA A 141 -5.26 10.80 8.39
C ALA A 141 -3.80 10.35 8.51
N LEU A 142 -3.32 9.47 7.62
CA LEU A 142 -1.92 9.09 7.56
C LEU A 142 -1.03 10.28 7.20
N ARG A 143 -1.41 11.05 6.18
CA ARG A 143 -0.67 12.24 5.78
C ARG A 143 -0.53 13.23 6.94
N ASP A 144 -1.63 13.57 7.59
CA ASP A 144 -1.66 14.56 8.67
C ASP A 144 -0.80 14.10 9.85
N TYR A 145 -0.83 12.80 10.14
CA TYR A 145 0.03 12.18 11.14
C TYR A 145 1.52 12.31 10.82
N LEU A 146 1.92 11.99 9.58
CA LEU A 146 3.32 12.14 9.15
C LEU A 146 3.75 13.61 9.15
N LEU A 147 2.86 14.52 8.74
CA LEU A 147 3.12 15.96 8.72
C LEU A 147 3.35 16.52 10.12
N GLU A 148 2.56 16.13 11.11
CA GLU A 148 2.74 16.56 12.51
C GLU A 148 4.12 16.17 13.07
N ILE A 149 4.61 14.99 12.69
CA ILE A 149 5.94 14.52 13.09
C ILE A 149 7.05 15.31 12.38
N GLU A 150 6.91 15.51 11.06
CA GLU A 150 7.88 16.22 10.24
C GLU A 150 8.00 17.70 10.61
N GLU A 151 6.89 18.36 10.95
CA GLU A 151 6.86 19.79 11.35
C GLU A 151 7.27 20.02 12.81
N SER A 152 7.51 18.96 13.58
CA SER A 152 7.92 19.09 14.98
C SER A 152 9.33 19.68 15.11
N SER A 153 9.64 20.28 16.26
CA SER A 153 10.97 20.87 16.51
C SER A 153 12.12 19.87 16.52
N ASP A 154 11.82 18.58 16.73
CA ASP A 154 12.75 17.46 16.64
C ASP A 154 12.00 16.24 16.07
N ALA A 155 12.00 16.14 14.74
CA ALA A 155 11.31 15.08 14.01
C ALA A 155 11.78 13.68 14.40
N GLY A 156 13.07 13.51 14.73
CA GLY A 156 13.61 12.23 15.18
C GLY A 156 13.00 11.80 16.51
N ARG A 157 12.92 12.73 17.47
CA ARG A 157 12.29 12.48 18.77
C ARG A 157 10.79 12.25 18.65
N ALA A 158 10.09 13.05 17.82
CA ALA A 158 8.66 12.89 17.59
C ALA A 158 8.36 11.53 16.96
N ALA A 159 9.15 11.11 15.97
CA ALA A 159 9.05 9.79 15.37
C ALA A 159 9.29 8.68 16.41
N PHE A 160 10.32 8.81 17.24
CA PHE A 160 10.61 7.87 18.32
C PHE A 160 9.44 7.69 19.30
N ILE A 161 8.87 8.79 19.81
CA ILE A 161 7.72 8.75 20.74
C ILE A 161 6.53 8.03 20.08
N ASN A 162 6.23 8.39 18.84
CA ASN A 162 5.11 7.82 18.09
C ASN A 162 5.29 6.32 17.80
N VAL A 163 6.50 5.90 17.40
CA VAL A 163 6.86 4.49 17.21
C VAL A 163 6.70 3.71 18.52
N ARG A 164 7.23 4.24 19.63
CA ARG A 164 7.12 3.62 20.95
C ARG A 164 5.66 3.46 21.38
N ASP A 165 4.87 4.52 21.24
CA ASP A 165 3.48 4.52 21.67
C ASP A 165 2.65 3.54 20.82
N ARG A 166 2.90 3.49 19.51
CA ARG A 166 2.31 2.48 18.61
C ARG A 166 2.65 1.05 19.02
N LEU A 167 3.93 0.74 19.28
CA LEU A 167 4.36 -0.59 19.74
C LEU A 167 3.75 -0.96 21.10
N ALA A 168 3.52 0.03 21.96
CA ALA A 168 2.84 -0.13 23.24
C ALA A 168 1.30 -0.18 23.11
N LEU A 169 0.76 -0.14 21.89
CA LEU A 169 -0.68 -0.10 21.57
C LEU A 169 -1.39 1.09 22.24
N ARG A 170 -0.77 2.27 22.17
CA ARG A 170 -1.27 3.53 22.75
C ARG A 170 -1.49 4.58 21.65
N GLY A 171 -2.53 5.38 21.83
CA GLY A 171 -2.82 6.50 20.94
C GLY A 171 -3.58 6.09 19.67
N ASN A 172 -3.68 7.03 18.74
CA ASN A 172 -4.26 6.80 17.42
C ASN A 172 -3.20 6.15 16.50
N ASP A 173 -3.62 5.25 15.62
CA ASP A 173 -2.74 4.56 14.67
C ASP A 173 -3.28 4.65 13.24
N PRO A 174 -3.04 5.79 12.56
CA PRO A 174 -3.43 5.97 11.16
C PRO A 174 -2.79 4.96 10.20
N ILE A 175 -1.60 4.45 10.53
CA ILE A 175 -0.92 3.43 9.72
C ILE A 175 -1.70 2.12 9.77
N PHE A 176 -2.04 1.63 10.97
CA PHE A 176 -2.83 0.41 11.13
C PHE A 176 -4.24 0.56 10.55
N ASN A 177 -4.88 1.71 10.73
CA ASN A 177 -6.18 1.95 10.12
C ASN A 177 -6.12 1.89 8.59
N LEU A 178 -5.06 2.43 7.98
CA LEU A 178 -4.86 2.32 6.54
C LEU A 178 -4.62 0.87 6.10
N GLN A 179 -3.82 0.09 6.83
CA GLN A 179 -3.62 -1.36 6.58
C GLN A 179 -4.94 -2.13 6.62
N ARG A 180 -5.78 -1.88 7.63
CA ARG A 180 -7.10 -2.52 7.75
C ARG A 180 -8.02 -2.18 6.57
N ILE A 181 -7.96 -0.95 6.06
CA ILE A 181 -8.73 -0.56 4.87
C ILE A 181 -8.14 -1.24 3.63
N ALA A 182 -6.82 -1.29 3.53
CA ALA A 182 -6.10 -1.96 2.44
C ALA A 182 -6.47 -3.46 2.35
N ASP A 183 -6.58 -4.16 3.48
CA ASP A 183 -7.00 -5.58 3.56
C ASP A 183 -8.37 -5.84 2.93
N ASN A 184 -9.27 -4.86 3.01
CA ASN A 184 -10.64 -4.95 2.50
C ASN A 184 -10.81 -4.27 1.13
N THR A 185 -9.73 -3.74 0.56
CA THR A 185 -9.75 -3.03 -0.71
C THR A 185 -9.33 -3.96 -1.84
N PRO A 186 -10.12 -4.09 -2.92
CA PRO A 186 -9.77 -4.88 -4.09
C PRO A 186 -8.45 -4.45 -4.74
N GLN A 187 -7.79 -5.41 -5.37
CA GLN A 187 -6.56 -5.14 -6.12
C GLN A 187 -6.85 -4.36 -7.40
N PRO A 188 -5.93 -3.48 -7.84
CA PRO A 188 -4.57 -3.24 -7.31
C PRO A 188 -4.52 -2.18 -6.19
N VAL A 189 -5.64 -1.51 -5.89
CA VAL A 189 -5.67 -0.39 -4.95
C VAL A 189 -5.28 -0.85 -3.54
N GLY A 190 -5.73 -2.02 -3.11
CA GLY A 190 -5.34 -2.61 -1.83
C GLY A 190 -3.82 -2.73 -1.64
N ASN A 191 -3.08 -3.18 -2.66
CA ASN A 191 -1.62 -3.24 -2.60
C ASN A 191 -0.98 -1.85 -2.48
N MET A 192 -1.45 -0.85 -3.24
CA MET A 192 -0.91 0.51 -3.13
C MET A 192 -1.09 1.10 -1.73
N LEU A 193 -2.23 0.83 -1.08
CA LEU A 193 -2.49 1.31 0.28
C LEU A 193 -1.64 0.57 1.31
N HIS A 194 -1.42 -0.75 1.13
CA HIS A 194 -0.46 -1.51 1.91
C HIS A 194 0.95 -0.94 1.78
N ASP A 195 1.42 -0.73 0.53
CA ASP A 195 2.73 -0.17 0.26
C ASP A 195 2.92 1.20 0.90
N LEU A 196 1.88 2.05 0.87
CA LEU A 196 1.91 3.37 1.50
C LEU A 196 2.03 3.25 3.02
N ALA A 197 1.23 2.40 3.65
CA ALA A 197 1.24 2.21 5.09
C ALA A 197 2.56 1.59 5.58
N ASP A 198 3.01 0.53 4.90
CA ASP A 198 4.22 -0.21 5.27
C ASP A 198 5.46 0.65 5.06
N GLN A 199 5.61 1.30 3.91
CA GLN A 199 6.76 2.19 3.69
C GLN A 199 6.77 3.35 4.70
N SER A 200 5.60 3.95 4.99
CA SER A 200 5.51 5.00 6.02
C SER A 200 5.95 4.50 7.40
N TRP A 201 5.57 3.28 7.78
CA TRP A 201 6.03 2.67 9.02
C TRP A 201 7.55 2.45 9.06
N HIS A 202 8.13 1.92 7.98
CA HIS A 202 9.57 1.70 7.91
C HIS A 202 10.34 3.01 8.01
N LEU A 203 9.85 4.08 7.37
CA LEU A 203 10.45 5.42 7.45
C LEU A 203 10.38 5.99 8.86
N MET A 204 9.24 5.84 9.54
CA MET A 204 9.06 6.23 10.94
C MET A 204 10.03 5.48 11.87
N MET A 205 10.14 4.16 11.70
CA MET A 205 11.09 3.34 12.46
C MET A 205 12.52 3.77 12.20
N ALA A 206 12.91 3.99 10.94
CA ALA A 206 14.25 4.45 10.60
C ALA A 206 14.58 5.82 11.21
N SER A 207 13.61 6.75 11.24
CA SER A 207 13.77 8.05 11.90
C SER A 207 13.96 7.90 13.41
N ALA A 208 13.13 7.07 14.06
CA ALA A 208 13.25 6.74 15.48
C ALA A 208 14.60 6.09 15.82
N THR A 209 15.08 5.15 15.00
CA THR A 209 16.38 4.50 15.18
C THR A 209 17.52 5.51 15.07
N ARG A 210 17.52 6.39 14.06
CA ARG A 210 18.53 7.45 13.93
C ARG A 210 18.54 8.40 15.13
N HIS A 211 17.38 8.72 15.69
CA HIS A 211 17.29 9.52 16.91
C HIS A 211 17.97 8.81 18.10
N LEU A 212 17.69 7.52 18.30
CA LEU A 212 18.34 6.71 19.34
C LEU A 212 19.85 6.60 19.13
N GLU A 213 20.31 6.47 17.88
CA GLU A 213 21.73 6.45 17.53
C GLU A 213 22.42 7.77 17.90
N HIS A 214 21.81 8.93 17.61
CA HIS A 214 22.35 10.22 18.04
C HIS A 214 22.41 10.33 19.56
N LEU A 215 21.34 9.96 20.28
CA LEU A 215 21.35 9.96 21.75
C LEU A 215 22.44 9.03 22.32
N TRP A 216 22.63 7.86 21.73
CA TRP A 216 23.66 6.92 22.14
C TRP A 216 25.07 7.49 21.93
N LEU A 217 25.31 8.10 20.77
CA LEU A 217 26.59 8.73 20.44
C LEU A 217 26.91 9.86 21.41
N ASP A 218 25.94 10.72 21.71
CA ASP A 218 26.12 11.89 22.56
C ASP A 218 26.18 11.55 24.05
N ASP A 219 25.24 10.75 24.55
CA ASP A 219 25.10 10.52 26.00
C ASP A 219 26.03 9.41 26.52
N VAL A 220 26.50 8.49 25.65
CA VAL A 220 27.32 7.33 26.05
C VAL A 220 28.67 7.29 25.35
N VAL A 221 28.71 7.35 24.03
CA VAL A 221 29.97 7.16 23.28
C VAL A 221 30.94 8.33 23.47
N ALA A 222 30.48 9.57 23.33
CA ALA A 222 31.34 10.74 23.48
C ALA A 222 31.97 10.83 24.88
N PRO A 223 31.21 10.72 26.01
CA PRO A 223 31.79 10.70 27.34
C PRO A 223 32.79 9.57 27.57
N TYR A 224 32.52 8.38 27.02
CA TYR A 224 33.45 7.25 27.07
C TYR A 224 34.76 7.57 26.35
N GLN A 225 34.68 8.09 25.13
CA GLN A 225 35.85 8.43 24.31
C GLN A 225 36.72 9.50 24.96
N GLU A 226 36.10 10.53 25.54
CA GLU A 226 36.82 11.63 26.18
C GLU A 226 37.55 11.21 27.46
N ARG A 227 36.89 10.41 28.31
CA ARG A 227 37.35 10.18 29.69
C ARG A 227 38.02 8.82 29.90
N LEU A 228 37.60 7.80 29.15
CA LEU A 228 37.97 6.41 29.42
C LEU A 228 38.79 5.76 28.31
N ALA A 229 38.53 6.11 27.05
CA ALA A 229 39.20 5.47 25.92
C ALA A 229 40.73 5.69 25.94
N GLY A 230 41.48 4.64 25.56
CA GLY A 230 42.94 4.69 25.46
C GLY A 230 43.68 4.77 26.79
N ARG A 231 43.04 4.42 27.92
CA ARG A 231 43.62 4.47 29.27
C ARG A 231 43.58 3.11 29.98
N TYR A 232 44.56 2.83 30.83
CA TYR A 232 44.62 1.60 31.63
C TYR A 232 43.56 1.65 32.76
N PRO A 233 42.83 0.56 33.07
CA PRO A 233 43.00 -0.82 32.61
C PRO A 233 42.24 -1.18 31.33
N LEU A 234 41.43 -0.27 30.76
CA LEU A 234 40.60 -0.55 29.59
C LEU A 234 41.42 -0.76 28.31
N ALA A 235 42.54 -0.05 28.19
CA ALA A 235 43.58 -0.28 27.20
C ALA A 235 44.85 -0.81 27.90
N PRO A 236 45.13 -2.13 27.85
CA PRO A 236 46.20 -2.76 28.64
C PRO A 236 47.61 -2.19 28.41
N GLY A 237 47.87 -1.64 27.22
CA GLY A 237 49.16 -1.03 26.85
C GLY A 237 49.25 0.48 27.09
N ALA A 238 48.21 1.11 27.65
CA ALA A 238 48.21 2.55 27.88
C ALA A 238 49.08 2.94 29.08
N SER A 239 49.87 4.01 28.91
CA SER A 239 50.70 4.56 29.98
C SER A 239 49.95 5.50 30.93
N ARG A 240 48.75 5.93 30.55
CA ARG A 240 47.87 6.78 31.37
C ARG A 240 46.74 5.93 31.94
N GLU A 241 46.51 6.07 33.24
CA GLU A 241 45.41 5.39 33.93
C GLU A 241 44.10 6.17 33.79
N VAL A 242 42.99 5.43 33.85
CA VAL A 242 41.66 5.99 34.03
C VAL A 242 41.58 6.56 35.45
N ALA A 243 41.09 7.80 35.59
CA ALA A 243 40.80 8.33 36.92
C ALA A 243 39.63 7.54 37.52
N LEU A 244 39.78 7.07 38.77
CA LEU A 244 38.75 6.27 39.43
C LEU A 244 37.39 7.00 39.47
N ASN A 245 37.39 8.32 39.69
CA ASN A 245 36.17 9.13 39.66
C ASN A 245 35.50 9.13 38.28
N ASP A 246 36.27 9.29 37.19
CA ASP A 246 35.70 9.25 35.83
C ASP A 246 35.11 7.87 35.50
N PHE A 247 35.76 6.80 35.97
CA PHE A 247 35.24 5.44 35.83
C PHE A 247 33.95 5.22 36.62
N GLU A 248 33.93 5.66 37.88
CA GLU A 248 32.75 5.58 38.73
C GLU A 248 31.59 6.39 38.16
N ASP A 249 31.84 7.62 37.72
CA ASP A 249 30.80 8.50 37.16
C ASP A 249 30.21 7.94 35.86
N PHE A 250 31.04 7.38 34.97
CA PHE A 250 30.58 6.72 33.75
C PHE A 250 29.80 5.43 34.03
N SER A 251 30.28 4.63 35.00
CA SER A 251 29.70 3.32 35.33
C SER A 251 28.48 3.42 36.24
N ARG A 252 28.23 4.58 36.86
CA ARG A 252 27.02 4.83 37.66
C ARG A 252 25.79 4.72 36.76
N PRO A 253 24.84 3.81 37.07
CA PRO A 253 23.63 3.64 36.28
C PRO A 253 22.87 4.96 36.10
N ALA A 254 22.83 5.80 37.14
CA ALA A 254 22.02 7.02 37.20
C ALA A 254 22.46 8.16 36.26
N VAL A 255 23.68 8.13 35.70
CA VAL A 255 24.24 9.25 34.93
C VAL A 255 24.06 8.97 33.44
N HIS A 256 25.00 8.30 32.77
CA HIS A 256 24.95 8.16 31.31
C HIS A 256 23.90 7.14 30.85
N TRP A 257 23.84 5.97 31.51
CA TRP A 257 22.94 4.89 31.14
C TRP A 257 21.47 5.18 31.43
N THR A 258 21.15 5.80 32.58
CA THR A 258 19.77 6.18 32.92
C THR A 258 19.31 7.41 32.12
N LEU A 259 20.20 8.35 31.78
CA LEU A 259 19.83 9.46 30.88
C LEU A 259 19.44 8.93 29.50
N PHE A 260 20.26 8.04 28.93
CA PHE A 260 19.92 7.34 27.69
C PHE A 260 18.59 6.60 27.83
N MET A 261 18.42 5.73 28.84
CA MET A 261 17.18 4.94 29.04
C MET A 261 15.94 5.77 29.39
N LYS A 262 16.08 7.02 29.83
CA LYS A 262 14.95 7.94 30.07
C LYS A 262 14.53 8.71 28.82
N ARG A 263 15.46 8.86 27.87
CA ARG A 263 15.25 9.59 26.62
C ARG A 263 14.90 8.65 25.46
N ALA A 264 15.40 7.42 25.52
CA ALA A 264 14.98 6.23 24.77
C ALA A 264 13.75 5.55 25.42
#